data_AF-W2ULW0-F1
#
_entry.id   AF-W2ULW0-F1
#
_cell.length_a   1.000
_cell.length_b   1.000
_cell.length_c   1.000
_cell.angle_alpha   90.00
_cell.angle_beta   90.00
_cell.angle_gamma   90.00
#
_symmetry.space_group_name_H-M   'P 1'
#
loop_
_entity.id
_entity.type
_entity.pdbx_description
1 polymer ?
#
loop_
_entity_poly.entity_id
_entity_poly.type
_entity_poly.pdbx_seq_one_letter_code
_entity_poly.pdbx_strand_id
1 'polypeptide(L)'
;MSLPADTCATVLEEYIFEQICKGLEQIAINEKDSIYAYSLYCYDAFADPLRANLTLGYNTIEHYRSEMDAAYNDKEPETFFDFINTPHDDMEAKWNYAFWLQNDIVTIGTADDKKGKELITNWIKEQGFYYTEEESWKNFEACMEKARAVTKQFLKILVKVVQRLHQKFNLKVPILIHQLESFEGITEYNIEANGKSLVKEYLDTYGEYEQELYAHMLYSFLDIIDGIQESIVDSIYAYSLLIKHENNDPRRPTLTIGYNTNSNYLNQIKNTRNCQEAKWNHTYWLHDNIGEIGSVNDVRGRDLIEKWSRYEALFYTYEEYNQGSMECLEKGKKITDNFIKTVKNAIEGMLSIHQLNNPMIMYTDQNQVTLINDSLEAEGEQMVLEFREWVSKRNQ
;
A
#
# COMPACT_ATOMS: atom_id res chain seq x y z
N MET A 1 35.61 33.19 5.21
CA MET A 1 34.69 32.23 4.56
C MET A 1 33.39 32.97 4.35
N SER A 2 33.03 33.30 3.11
CA SER A 2 31.66 33.78 2.85
C SER A 2 30.72 32.60 3.05
N LEU A 3 29.60 32.83 3.71
CA LEU A 3 28.49 31.87 3.69
C LEU A 3 28.12 31.59 2.22
N PRO A 4 27.80 30.35 1.82
CA PRO A 4 27.26 30.09 0.49
C PRO A 4 26.00 30.93 0.30
N ALA A 5 25.81 31.47 -0.91
CA ALA A 5 24.64 32.26 -1.23
C ALA A 5 23.36 31.43 -1.05
N ASP A 6 22.30 32.02 -0.48
CA ASP A 6 21.00 31.36 -0.34
C ASP A 6 20.46 30.97 -1.72
N THR A 7 20.01 29.72 -1.87
CA THR A 7 19.34 29.25 -3.10
C THR A 7 17.86 29.59 -3.04
N CYS A 8 17.14 29.63 -4.18
CA CYS A 8 15.70 29.86 -4.13
C CYS A 8 14.97 28.81 -3.28
N ALA A 9 15.50 27.57 -3.21
CA ALA A 9 14.95 26.52 -2.36
C ALA A 9 15.07 26.84 -0.85
N THR A 10 16.23 27.34 -0.38
CA THR A 10 16.40 27.68 1.04
C THR A 10 15.59 28.92 1.42
N VAL A 11 15.46 29.90 0.52
CA VAL A 11 14.60 31.08 0.75
C VAL A 11 13.13 30.68 0.82
N LEU A 12 12.67 29.77 -0.06
CA LEU A 12 11.31 29.26 -0.04
C LEU A 12 11.03 28.45 1.24
N GLU A 13 11.94 27.54 1.61
CA GLU A 13 11.85 26.76 2.85
C GLU A 13 11.72 27.69 4.07
N GLU A 14 12.57 28.71 4.18
CA GLU A 14 12.55 29.67 5.29
C GLU A 14 11.25 30.45 5.33
N TYR A 15 10.76 30.91 4.17
CA TYR A 15 9.49 31.61 4.08
C TYR A 15 8.32 30.76 4.58
N ILE A 16 8.23 29.50 4.11
CA ILE A 16 7.19 28.57 4.55
C ILE A 16 7.28 28.34 6.06
N PHE A 17 8.49 28.07 6.57
CA PHE A 17 8.74 27.86 7.99
C PHE A 17 8.30 29.05 8.85
N GLU A 18 8.66 30.27 8.47
CA GLU A 18 8.29 31.48 9.20
C GLU A 18 6.78 31.72 9.22
N GLN A 19 6.08 31.51 8.10
CA GLN A 19 4.63 31.69 8.05
C GLN A 19 3.92 30.66 8.93
N ILE A 20 4.34 29.39 8.88
CA ILE A 20 3.78 28.34 9.73
C ILE A 20 4.06 28.62 11.21
N CYS A 21 5.27 29.08 11.57
CA CYS A 21 5.57 29.47 12.95
C CYS A 21 4.60 30.54 13.46
N LYS A 22 4.33 31.58 12.66
CA LYS A 22 3.37 32.64 13.02
C LYS A 22 1.97 32.09 13.21
N GLY A 23 1.52 31.18 12.35
CA GLY A 23 0.23 30.51 12.48
C GLY A 23 0.12 29.71 13.78
N LEU A 24 1.10 28.85 14.06
CA LEU A 24 1.13 28.02 15.27
C LEU A 24 1.18 28.86 16.57
N GLU A 25 1.86 30.00 16.55
CA GLU A 25 1.93 30.93 17.68
C GLU A 25 0.58 31.61 17.97
N GLN A 26 -0.29 31.74 16.96
CA GLN A 26 -1.62 32.37 17.10
C GLN A 26 -2.71 31.43 17.62
N ILE A 27 -2.53 30.11 17.54
CA ILE A 27 -3.51 29.14 18.06
C ILE A 27 -3.66 29.33 19.58
N ALA A 28 -4.91 29.41 20.05
CA ALA A 28 -5.21 29.63 21.46
C ALA A 28 -4.72 28.46 22.32
N ILE A 29 -4.25 28.74 23.54
CA ILE A 29 -3.65 27.73 24.43
C ILE A 29 -4.63 26.58 24.72
N ASN A 30 -5.91 26.90 24.96
CA ASN A 30 -6.95 25.91 25.22
C ASN A 30 -7.23 25.01 24.00
N GLU A 31 -7.07 25.52 22.78
CA GLU A 31 -7.21 24.70 21.57
C GLU A 31 -6.00 23.78 21.42
N LYS A 32 -4.78 24.26 21.72
CA LYS A 32 -3.54 23.46 21.58
C LYS A 32 -3.58 22.14 22.33
N ASP A 33 -4.16 22.12 23.53
CA ASP A 33 -4.24 20.91 24.36
C ASP A 33 -5.14 19.82 23.74
N SER A 34 -6.05 20.22 22.83
CA SER A 34 -6.98 19.31 22.16
C SER A 34 -6.53 18.85 20.77
N ILE A 35 -5.47 19.45 20.23
CA ILE A 35 -4.98 19.13 18.89
C ILE A 35 -4.36 17.73 18.88
N TYR A 36 -4.83 16.87 17.98
CA TYR A 36 -4.21 15.55 17.76
C TYR A 36 -3.40 15.48 16.45
N ALA A 37 -3.61 16.41 15.52
CA ALA A 37 -2.86 16.49 14.28
C ALA A 37 -2.87 17.91 13.70
N TYR A 38 -1.75 18.31 13.10
CA TYR A 38 -1.70 19.45 12.20
C TYR A 38 -1.83 18.97 10.75
N SER A 39 -2.57 19.72 9.95
CA SER A 39 -2.83 19.45 8.53
C SER A 39 -1.94 20.37 7.71
N LEU A 40 -1.07 19.80 6.87
CA LEU A 40 -0.29 20.53 5.88
C LEU A 40 -0.75 20.10 4.49
N TYR A 41 -1.84 20.70 4.04
CA TYR A 41 -2.52 20.35 2.80
C TYR A 41 -1.85 21.03 1.61
N CYS A 42 -1.32 20.24 0.68
CA CYS A 42 -0.69 20.70 -0.55
C CYS A 42 -1.61 20.44 -1.73
N TYR A 43 -1.79 21.43 -2.60
CA TYR A 43 -2.62 21.27 -3.79
C TYR A 43 -2.16 22.21 -4.90
N ASP A 44 -2.45 21.84 -6.14
CA ASP A 44 -2.06 22.61 -7.31
C ASP A 44 -3.23 23.47 -7.81
N ALA A 45 -3.02 24.78 -7.90
CA ALA A 45 -4.05 25.66 -8.43
C ALA A 45 -4.33 25.31 -9.90
N PHE A 46 -5.59 24.99 -10.22
CA PHE A 46 -6.01 24.56 -11.56
C PHE A 46 -5.32 23.26 -12.04
N ALA A 47 -4.93 22.38 -11.11
CA ALA A 47 -4.19 21.15 -11.41
C ALA A 47 -2.88 21.40 -12.19
N ASP A 48 -2.23 22.54 -11.93
CA ASP A 48 -0.95 22.94 -12.51
C ASP A 48 0.15 22.88 -11.43
N PRO A 49 1.06 21.88 -11.46
CA PRO A 49 2.14 21.74 -10.48
C PRO A 49 3.11 22.92 -10.44
N LEU A 50 3.08 23.81 -11.45
CA LEU A 50 3.83 25.07 -11.40
C LEU A 50 3.19 26.11 -10.47
N ARG A 51 2.03 25.81 -9.90
CA ARG A 51 1.21 26.67 -9.03
C ARG A 51 0.84 25.93 -7.74
N ALA A 52 1.84 25.32 -7.11
CA ALA A 52 1.70 24.68 -5.81
C ALA A 52 1.22 25.68 -4.76
N ASN A 53 0.18 25.29 -4.02
CA ASN A 53 -0.36 25.98 -2.87
C ASN A 53 -0.23 25.09 -1.63
N LEU A 54 -0.25 25.73 -0.48
CA LEU A 54 -0.13 25.07 0.81
C LEU A 54 -1.07 25.74 1.81
N THR A 55 -1.83 24.96 2.56
CA THR A 55 -2.52 25.43 3.76
C THR A 55 -2.06 24.70 5.00
N LEU A 56 -2.00 25.44 6.11
CA LEU A 56 -1.84 24.89 7.45
C LEU A 56 -3.20 24.91 8.12
N GLY A 57 -3.61 23.77 8.66
CA GLY A 57 -4.73 23.65 9.58
C GLY A 57 -4.38 22.77 10.78
N TYR A 58 -5.37 22.48 11.60
CA TYR A 58 -5.24 21.54 12.71
C TYR A 58 -6.58 20.90 13.03
N ASN A 59 -6.53 19.71 13.63
CA ASN A 59 -7.70 18.96 14.07
C ASN A 59 -7.66 18.69 15.56
N THR A 60 -8.85 18.69 16.16
CA THR A 60 -9.02 18.50 17.61
C THR A 60 -9.84 17.25 17.92
N ILE A 61 -9.61 16.68 19.10
CA ILE A 61 -10.36 15.51 19.55
C ILE A 61 -11.85 15.82 19.65
N GLU A 62 -12.24 17.03 20.03
CA GLU A 62 -13.64 17.45 20.10
C GLU A 62 -14.30 17.49 18.73
N HIS A 63 -13.59 17.94 17.69
CA HIS A 63 -14.15 17.97 16.34
C HIS A 63 -14.40 16.55 15.82
N TYR A 64 -13.41 15.67 15.90
CA TYR A 64 -13.57 14.27 15.48
C TYR A 64 -14.74 13.59 16.23
N ARG A 65 -14.88 13.80 17.54
CA ARG A 65 -16.02 13.27 18.30
C ARG A 65 -17.35 13.85 17.85
N SER A 66 -17.40 15.13 17.51
CA SER A 66 -18.60 15.76 16.97
C SER A 66 -19.02 15.17 15.62
N GLU A 67 -18.06 14.85 14.74
CA GLU A 67 -18.33 14.17 13.46
C GLU A 67 -18.90 12.76 13.69
N MET A 68 -18.35 12.02 14.65
CA MET A 68 -18.89 10.72 15.07
C MET A 68 -20.29 10.83 15.69
N ASP A 69 -20.51 11.76 16.61
CA ASP A 69 -21.84 11.95 17.22
C ASP A 69 -22.88 12.33 16.15
N ALA A 70 -22.50 13.11 15.14
CA ALA A 70 -23.37 13.43 14.01
C ALA A 70 -23.71 12.19 13.16
N ALA A 71 -22.74 11.32 12.91
CA ALA A 71 -22.91 10.07 12.16
C ALA A 71 -23.85 9.07 12.87
N TYR A 72 -23.77 8.97 14.20
CA TYR A 72 -24.48 7.96 15.00
C TYR A 72 -25.82 8.41 15.60
N ASN A 73 -26.35 9.59 15.22
CA ASN A 73 -27.65 10.10 15.69
C ASN A 73 -28.89 9.39 15.08
N ASP A 74 -28.84 8.05 14.97
CA ASP A 74 -29.95 7.14 14.66
C ASP A 74 -30.69 7.38 13.32
N LYS A 75 -30.03 7.99 12.33
CA LYS A 75 -30.54 8.04 10.96
C LYS A 75 -29.60 7.29 10.02
N GLU A 76 -30.06 6.13 9.55
CA GLU A 76 -29.48 5.48 8.39
C GLU A 76 -29.37 6.51 7.24
N PRO A 77 -28.24 6.58 6.52
CA PRO A 77 -28.09 7.52 5.41
C PRO A 77 -29.19 7.29 4.38
N GLU A 78 -30.05 8.29 4.18
CA GLU A 78 -31.22 8.19 3.29
C GLU A 78 -30.82 8.21 1.81
N THR A 79 -29.63 8.74 1.50
CA THR A 79 -29.10 8.84 0.14
C THR A 79 -27.64 8.35 0.05
N PHE A 80 -27.22 8.01 -1.17
CA PHE A 80 -25.81 7.74 -1.47
C PHE A 80 -24.90 8.94 -1.16
N PHE A 81 -25.42 10.17 -1.25
CA PHE A 81 -24.68 11.37 -0.89
C PHE A 81 -24.47 11.49 0.61
N ASP A 82 -25.45 11.09 1.42
CA ASP A 82 -25.31 11.03 2.88
C ASP A 82 -24.32 9.93 3.28
N PHE A 83 -24.36 8.79 2.59
CA PHE A 83 -23.45 7.66 2.82
C PHE A 83 -21.97 8.06 2.65
N ILE A 84 -21.61 8.74 1.55
CA ILE A 84 -20.21 9.12 1.29
C ILE A 84 -19.71 10.30 2.14
N ASN A 85 -20.61 11.04 2.78
CA ASN A 85 -20.28 12.19 3.64
C ASN A 85 -20.45 11.88 5.13
N THR A 86 -20.57 10.59 5.49
CA THR A 86 -20.67 10.14 6.87
C THR A 86 -19.47 9.23 7.17
N PRO A 87 -18.70 9.46 8.24
CA PRO A 87 -17.65 8.53 8.61
C PRO A 87 -18.26 7.22 9.11
N HIS A 88 -17.68 6.09 8.70
CA HIS A 88 -18.18 4.76 9.03
C HIS A 88 -17.64 4.25 10.37
N ASP A 89 -16.46 4.73 10.78
CA ASP A 89 -15.81 4.37 12.04
C ASP A 89 -14.96 5.50 12.62
N ASP A 90 -14.46 5.27 13.83
CA ASP A 90 -13.63 6.21 14.58
C ASP A 90 -12.34 6.60 13.85
N MET A 91 -11.71 5.66 13.14
CA MET A 91 -10.45 5.90 12.44
C MET A 91 -10.67 6.73 11.18
N GLU A 92 -11.72 6.44 10.43
CA GLU A 92 -12.12 7.24 9.28
C GLU A 92 -12.47 8.67 9.71
N ALA A 93 -13.33 8.84 10.73
CA ALA A 93 -13.68 10.16 11.23
C ALA A 93 -12.44 10.95 11.72
N LYS A 94 -11.48 10.26 12.34
CA LYS A 94 -10.30 10.91 12.90
C LYS A 94 -9.23 11.22 11.85
N TRP A 95 -9.03 10.38 10.85
CA TRP A 95 -7.83 10.45 10.00
C TRP A 95 -8.12 10.69 8.51
N ASN A 96 -9.38 10.62 8.07
CA ASN A 96 -9.75 11.02 6.72
C ASN A 96 -9.95 12.54 6.64
N TYR A 97 -9.20 13.17 5.72
CA TYR A 97 -9.22 14.62 5.50
C TYR A 97 -10.62 15.18 5.20
N ALA A 98 -11.53 14.38 4.63
CA ALA A 98 -12.90 14.80 4.36
C ALA A 98 -13.66 15.28 5.62
N PHE A 99 -13.29 14.76 6.80
CA PHE A 99 -13.92 15.05 8.09
C PHE A 99 -13.06 15.96 8.99
N TRP A 100 -12.01 16.59 8.42
CA TRP A 100 -11.13 17.48 9.17
C TRP A 100 -11.62 18.92 9.16
N LEU A 101 -11.21 19.69 10.18
CA LEU A 101 -11.34 21.13 10.22
C LEU A 101 -10.54 21.75 9.07
N GLN A 102 -11.25 22.32 8.09
CA GLN A 102 -10.68 23.11 7.00
C GLN A 102 -10.48 24.57 7.43
N ASN A 103 -9.80 24.75 8.56
CA ASN A 103 -9.65 26.06 9.21
C ASN A 103 -8.55 26.95 8.62
N ASP A 104 -7.71 26.41 7.73
CA ASP A 104 -6.74 27.11 6.87
C ASP A 104 -6.08 28.35 7.53
N ILE A 105 -5.52 28.15 8.73
CA ILE A 105 -4.94 29.23 9.55
C ILE A 105 -3.72 29.91 8.91
N VAL A 106 -3.08 29.26 7.94
CA VAL A 106 -2.05 29.85 7.07
C VAL A 106 -2.28 29.37 5.65
N THR A 107 -2.14 30.27 4.68
CA THR A 107 -2.16 29.95 3.25
C THR A 107 -0.88 30.46 2.59
N ILE A 108 -0.21 29.64 1.79
CA ILE A 108 1.02 29.99 1.06
C ILE A 108 0.86 29.65 -0.41
N GLY A 109 1.40 30.50 -1.29
CA GLY A 109 1.33 30.32 -2.75
C GLY A 109 -0.02 30.69 -3.39
N THR A 110 -1.04 30.92 -2.57
CA THR A 110 -2.41 31.28 -3.00
C THR A 110 -2.46 32.67 -3.66
N ALA A 111 -3.64 33.04 -4.19
CA ALA A 111 -3.84 34.35 -4.82
C ALA A 111 -3.53 35.54 -3.88
N ASP A 112 -3.73 35.37 -2.58
CA ASP A 112 -3.49 36.39 -1.56
C ASP A 112 -2.04 36.42 -1.07
N ASP A 113 -1.29 35.31 -1.23
CA ASP A 113 0.14 35.24 -0.91
C ASP A 113 1.04 35.49 -2.14
N LYS A 114 1.08 36.77 -2.56
CA LYS A 114 1.91 37.20 -3.69
C LYS A 114 3.39 36.84 -3.51
N LYS A 115 3.91 36.93 -2.28
CA LYS A 115 5.33 36.66 -2.00
C LYS A 115 5.64 35.18 -2.11
N GLY A 116 4.84 34.29 -1.51
CA GLY A 116 5.06 32.85 -1.66
C GLY A 116 4.92 32.39 -3.10
N LYS A 117 3.95 32.92 -3.84
CA LYS A 117 3.79 32.61 -5.27
C LYS A 117 5.02 33.00 -6.09
N GLU A 118 5.59 34.17 -5.83
CA GLU A 118 6.84 34.62 -6.46
C GLU A 118 8.02 33.70 -6.10
N LEU A 119 8.17 33.34 -4.82
CA LEU A 119 9.23 32.45 -4.36
C LEU A 119 9.14 31.06 -4.99
N ILE A 120 7.94 30.47 -5.06
CA ILE A 120 7.69 29.18 -5.72
C ILE A 120 8.06 29.26 -7.21
N THR A 121 7.61 30.30 -7.90
CA THR A 121 7.92 30.50 -9.33
C THR A 121 9.42 30.63 -9.57
N ASN A 122 10.12 31.40 -8.72
CA ASN A 122 11.57 31.59 -8.83
C ASN A 122 12.33 30.30 -8.54
N TRP A 123 11.91 29.55 -7.53
CA TRP A 123 12.46 28.23 -7.22
C TRP A 123 12.31 27.26 -8.40
N ILE A 124 11.11 27.12 -8.97
CA ILE A 124 10.85 26.26 -10.13
C ILE A 124 11.73 26.64 -11.33
N LYS A 125 11.90 27.94 -11.59
CA LYS A 125 12.77 28.44 -12.66
C LYS A 125 14.24 28.13 -12.41
N GLU A 126 14.72 28.33 -11.18
CA GLU A 126 16.10 28.00 -10.79
C GLU A 126 16.41 26.51 -10.97
N GLN A 127 15.44 25.63 -10.67
CA GLN A 127 15.58 24.18 -10.89
C GLN A 127 15.47 23.75 -12.36
N GLY A 128 15.10 24.66 -13.28
CA GLY A 128 14.93 24.35 -14.70
C GLY A 128 13.65 23.57 -15.03
N PHE A 129 12.69 23.51 -14.10
CA PHE A 129 11.42 22.79 -14.30
C PHE A 129 10.30 23.64 -14.88
N TYR A 130 10.50 24.94 -15.01
CA TYR A 130 9.52 25.80 -15.65
C TYR A 130 9.26 25.36 -17.11
N TYR A 131 7.99 25.43 -17.51
CA TYR A 131 7.55 25.28 -18.90
C TYR A 131 6.31 26.15 -19.13
N THR A 132 6.10 26.51 -20.38
CA THR A 132 4.94 27.26 -20.86
C THR A 132 3.87 26.32 -21.44
N GLU A 133 2.63 26.81 -21.60
CA GLU A 133 1.59 26.05 -22.28
C GLU A 133 2.01 25.65 -23.70
N GLU A 134 2.66 26.55 -24.45
CA GLU A 134 3.16 26.25 -25.80
C GLU A 134 4.17 25.09 -25.80
N GLU A 135 5.07 25.04 -24.82
CA GLU A 135 6.01 23.92 -24.65
C GLU A 135 5.29 22.62 -24.28
N SER A 136 4.27 22.68 -23.41
CA SER A 136 3.42 21.53 -23.07
C SER A 136 2.71 20.96 -24.30
N TRP A 137 2.12 21.81 -25.14
CA TRP A 137 1.47 21.38 -26.39
C TRP A 137 2.45 20.71 -27.37
N LYS A 138 3.73 21.12 -27.36
CA LYS A 138 4.76 20.53 -28.22
C LYS A 138 5.29 19.20 -27.68
N ASN A 139 5.45 19.08 -26.37
CA ASN A 139 5.97 17.88 -25.73
C ASN A 139 5.41 17.71 -24.31
N PHE A 140 4.20 17.14 -24.24
CA PHE A 140 3.45 16.93 -23.01
C PHE A 140 4.21 16.04 -22.01
N GLU A 141 4.75 14.91 -22.47
CA GLU A 141 5.47 13.96 -21.60
C GLU A 141 6.68 14.59 -20.92
N ALA A 142 7.49 15.37 -21.65
CA ALA A 142 8.63 16.05 -21.05
C ALA A 142 8.22 17.11 -20.02
N CYS A 143 7.06 17.75 -20.20
CA CYS A 143 6.52 18.69 -19.22
C CYS A 143 5.94 17.97 -18.00
N MET A 144 5.30 16.80 -18.19
CA MET A 144 4.84 15.95 -17.09
C MET A 144 5.99 15.44 -16.22
N GLU A 145 7.14 15.09 -16.81
CA GLU A 145 8.34 14.74 -16.04
C GLU A 145 8.84 15.90 -15.17
N LYS A 146 8.85 17.12 -15.73
CA LYS A 146 9.17 18.33 -14.96
C LYS A 146 8.15 18.56 -13.85
N ALA A 147 6.87 18.37 -14.12
CA ALA A 147 5.78 18.54 -13.16
C ALA A 147 5.91 17.56 -11.98
N ARG A 148 6.14 16.27 -12.26
CA ARG A 148 6.45 15.24 -11.25
C ARG A 148 7.67 15.62 -10.41
N ALA A 149 8.72 16.15 -11.05
CA ALA A 149 9.93 16.61 -10.37
C ALA A 149 9.64 17.79 -9.43
N VAL A 150 8.81 18.75 -9.83
CA VAL A 150 8.36 19.87 -8.99
C VAL A 150 7.65 19.34 -7.75
N THR A 151 6.63 18.50 -7.90
CA THR A 151 5.90 17.92 -6.77
C THR A 151 6.83 17.18 -5.81
N LYS A 152 7.68 16.27 -6.34
CA LYS A 152 8.62 15.48 -5.54
C LYS A 152 9.60 16.34 -4.74
N GLN A 153 10.11 17.41 -5.34
CA GLN A 153 11.06 18.30 -4.66
C GLN A 153 10.37 19.26 -3.69
N PHE A 154 9.16 19.71 -3.99
CA PHE A 154 8.38 20.54 -3.08
C PHE A 154 8.05 19.77 -1.79
N LEU A 155 7.62 18.51 -1.89
CA LEU A 155 7.41 17.65 -0.72
C LEU A 155 8.67 17.48 0.14
N LYS A 156 9.86 17.40 -0.47
CA LYS A 156 11.13 17.38 0.28
C LYS A 156 11.42 18.69 1.02
N ILE A 157 10.99 19.84 0.49
CA ILE A 157 11.05 21.10 1.22
C ILE A 157 10.12 21.04 2.44
N LEU A 158 8.90 20.53 2.26
CA LEU A 158 7.93 20.39 3.36
C LEU A 158 8.41 19.43 4.46
N VAL A 159 9.05 18.31 4.11
CA VAL A 159 9.69 17.41 5.10
C VAL A 159 10.65 18.18 6.01
N LYS A 160 11.55 18.99 5.43
CA LYS A 160 12.51 19.79 6.21
C LYS A 160 11.81 20.82 7.09
N VAL A 161 10.78 21.48 6.56
CA VAL A 161 9.97 22.43 7.34
C VAL A 161 9.34 21.74 8.54
N VAL A 162 8.68 20.58 8.35
CA VAL A 162 8.05 19.82 9.44
C VAL A 162 9.08 19.38 10.48
N GLN A 163 10.24 18.86 10.07
CA GLN A 163 11.32 18.50 10.99
C GLN A 163 11.79 19.69 11.82
N ARG A 164 11.96 20.87 11.20
CA ARG A 164 12.32 22.10 11.92
C ARG A 164 11.22 22.56 12.88
N LEU A 165 9.95 22.39 12.54
CA LEU A 165 8.82 22.74 13.39
C LEU A 165 8.77 21.84 14.63
N HIS A 166 8.98 20.53 14.49
CA HIS A 166 9.13 19.61 15.62
C HIS A 166 10.28 20.04 16.54
N GLN A 167 11.42 20.45 15.98
CA GLN A 167 12.56 20.91 16.78
C GLN A 167 12.26 22.22 17.52
N LYS A 168 11.62 23.20 16.86
CA LYS A 168 11.31 24.51 17.45
C LYS A 168 10.24 24.45 18.53
N PHE A 169 9.16 23.71 18.29
CA PHE A 169 7.98 23.68 19.17
C PHE A 169 7.89 22.43 20.05
N ASN A 170 8.79 21.44 19.88
CA ASN A 170 8.77 20.17 20.60
C ASN A 170 7.40 19.45 20.51
N LEU A 171 6.78 19.51 19.33
CA LEU A 171 5.45 18.95 19.09
C LEU A 171 5.42 17.45 19.35
N LYS A 172 4.37 16.99 20.03
CA LYS A 172 4.12 15.58 20.38
C LYS A 172 3.02 14.94 19.52
N VAL A 173 2.54 15.67 18.52
CA VAL A 173 1.53 15.26 17.56
C VAL A 173 2.08 15.47 16.15
N PRO A 174 1.63 14.71 15.15
CA PRO A 174 2.14 14.83 13.78
C PRO A 174 1.69 16.13 13.10
N ILE A 175 2.53 16.61 12.18
CA ILE A 175 2.17 17.52 11.10
C ILE A 175 2.10 16.70 9.81
N LEU A 176 0.88 16.39 9.38
CA LEU A 176 0.63 15.50 8.25
C LEU A 176 0.71 16.29 6.94
N ILE A 177 1.63 15.90 6.05
CA ILE A 177 1.70 16.39 4.68
C ILE A 177 0.73 15.56 3.85
N HIS A 178 -0.25 16.17 3.18
CA HIS A 178 -1.23 15.41 2.39
C HIS A 178 -1.78 16.22 1.22
N GLN A 179 -2.47 15.52 0.31
CA GLN A 179 -3.15 16.07 -0.87
C GLN A 179 -4.49 15.33 -1.04
N LEU A 180 -5.42 15.89 -1.84
CA LEU A 180 -6.74 15.29 -2.06
C LEU A 180 -6.64 14.02 -2.91
N GLU A 181 -5.71 14.01 -3.86
CA GLU A 181 -5.42 12.86 -4.70
C GLU A 181 -4.29 12.04 -4.08
N SER A 182 -4.38 10.71 -4.17
CA SER A 182 -3.37 9.77 -3.70
C SER A 182 -2.05 9.98 -4.46
N PHE A 183 -1.20 10.89 -3.96
CA PHE A 183 0.16 11.03 -4.47
C PHE A 183 1.03 9.89 -3.95
N GLU A 184 1.74 9.25 -4.87
CA GLU A 184 2.64 8.17 -4.56
C GLU A 184 3.76 8.62 -3.61
N GLY A 185 3.91 7.98 -2.46
CA GLY A 185 5.00 8.27 -1.53
C GLY A 185 4.65 9.14 -0.32
N ILE A 186 3.39 9.59 -0.18
CA ILE A 186 2.98 10.51 0.90
C ILE A 186 3.20 9.92 2.30
N THR A 187 3.06 8.60 2.44
CA THR A 187 3.35 7.85 3.67
C THR A 187 4.82 7.97 4.05
N GLU A 188 5.73 7.76 3.11
CA GLU A 188 7.17 7.83 3.29
C GLU A 188 7.61 9.24 3.68
N TYR A 189 7.06 10.26 3.02
CA TYR A 189 7.30 11.66 3.38
C TYR A 189 6.84 11.98 4.80
N ASN A 190 5.68 11.48 5.23
CA ASN A 190 5.19 11.68 6.59
C ASN A 190 6.03 10.95 7.64
N ILE A 191 6.50 9.72 7.35
CA ILE A 191 7.42 8.99 8.21
C ILE A 191 8.75 9.75 8.34
N GLU A 192 9.30 10.27 7.23
CA GLU A 192 10.55 11.03 7.22
C GLU A 192 10.40 12.37 7.97
N ALA A 193 9.27 13.06 7.79
CA ALA A 193 8.99 14.36 8.38
C ALA A 193 8.74 14.30 9.90
N ASN A 194 7.92 13.36 10.33
CA ASN A 194 7.40 13.29 11.70
C ASN A 194 8.05 12.19 12.56
N GLY A 195 8.59 11.16 11.93
CA GLY A 195 8.98 9.91 12.57
C GLY A 195 7.82 8.92 12.69
N LYS A 196 8.11 7.63 12.44
CA LYS A 196 7.11 6.54 12.38
C LYS A 196 6.19 6.47 13.61
N SER A 197 6.70 6.78 14.81
CA SER A 197 5.89 6.72 16.03
C SER A 197 4.77 7.75 16.10
N LEU A 198 4.98 8.97 15.57
CA LEU A 198 3.97 10.03 15.63
C LEU A 198 2.87 9.85 14.59
N VAL A 199 3.21 9.26 13.44
CA VAL A 199 2.24 9.01 12.37
C VAL A 199 1.61 7.62 12.45
N LYS A 200 2.01 6.78 13.41
CA LYS A 200 1.58 5.38 13.47
C LYS A 200 0.05 5.24 13.41
N GLU A 201 -0.68 5.99 14.22
CA GLU A 201 -2.14 5.89 14.29
C GLU A 201 -2.80 6.32 12.96
N TYR A 202 -2.31 7.39 12.35
CA TYR A 202 -2.73 7.81 11.00
C TYR A 202 -2.45 6.70 9.97
N LEU A 203 -1.26 6.10 10.02
CA LEU A 203 -0.92 4.99 9.13
C LEU A 203 -1.77 3.75 9.40
N ASP A 204 -2.14 3.48 10.65
CA ASP A 204 -2.97 2.33 11.03
C ASP A 204 -4.40 2.45 10.47
N THR A 205 -4.91 3.67 10.25
CA THR A 205 -6.16 3.91 9.49
C THR A 205 -6.07 3.33 8.08
N TYR A 206 -4.86 3.33 7.53
CA TYR A 206 -4.50 2.70 6.26
C TYR A 206 -3.64 1.45 6.51
N GLY A 207 -3.79 0.76 7.64
CA GLY A 207 -2.83 -0.24 8.12
C GLY A 207 -3.43 -1.60 8.45
N GLU A 208 -4.75 -1.78 8.33
CA GLU A 208 -5.39 -3.10 8.43
C GLU A 208 -5.25 -3.93 7.15
N TYR A 209 -4.49 -3.48 6.16
CA TYR A 209 -4.39 -4.16 4.88
C TYR A 209 -3.79 -5.57 4.95
N GLU A 210 -2.91 -5.88 5.92
CA GLU A 210 -2.44 -7.27 6.10
C GLU A 210 -3.58 -8.16 6.61
N GLN A 211 -4.39 -7.68 7.55
CA GLN A 211 -5.55 -8.39 8.09
C GLN A 211 -6.68 -8.50 7.04
N GLU A 212 -6.92 -7.44 6.26
CA GLU A 212 -7.87 -7.45 5.16
C GLU A 212 -7.42 -8.39 4.04
N LEU A 213 -6.12 -8.40 3.70
CA LEU A 213 -5.56 -9.35 2.74
C LEU A 213 -5.69 -10.79 3.25
N TYR A 214 -5.41 -11.01 4.53
CA TYR A 214 -5.64 -12.30 5.19
C TYR A 214 -7.11 -12.73 5.09
N ALA A 215 -8.05 -11.85 5.44
CA ALA A 215 -9.48 -12.15 5.39
C ALA A 215 -9.95 -12.40 3.96
N HIS A 216 -9.54 -11.56 3.00
CA HIS A 216 -9.80 -11.74 1.58
C HIS A 216 -9.29 -13.09 1.09
N MET A 217 -8.06 -13.47 1.46
CA MET A 217 -7.50 -14.78 1.13
C MET A 217 -8.31 -15.92 1.74
N LEU A 218 -8.61 -15.85 3.04
CA LEU A 218 -9.37 -16.86 3.76
C LEU A 218 -10.74 -17.12 3.12
N TYR A 219 -11.51 -16.06 2.85
CA TYR A 219 -12.81 -16.18 2.20
C TYR A 219 -12.71 -16.67 0.76
N SER A 220 -11.74 -16.16 -0.02
CA SER A 220 -11.50 -16.64 -1.38
C SER A 220 -11.18 -18.13 -1.39
N PHE A 221 -10.38 -18.62 -0.44
CA PHE A 221 -10.08 -20.04 -0.32
C PHE A 221 -11.33 -20.87 -0.05
N LEU A 222 -12.16 -20.46 0.92
CA LEU A 222 -13.42 -21.14 1.23
C LEU A 222 -14.32 -21.21 0.00
N ASP A 223 -14.57 -20.07 -0.66
CA ASP A 223 -15.41 -19.98 -1.84
C ASP A 223 -14.90 -20.86 -3.00
N ILE A 224 -13.58 -20.87 -3.23
CA ILE A 224 -12.95 -21.65 -4.30
C ILE A 224 -13.09 -23.15 -4.02
N ILE A 225 -12.84 -23.59 -2.79
CA ILE A 225 -12.92 -25.00 -2.40
C ILE A 225 -14.37 -25.48 -2.42
N ASP A 226 -15.30 -24.71 -1.86
CA ASP A 226 -16.74 -25.00 -1.85
C ASP A 226 -17.34 -25.01 -3.27
N GLY A 227 -16.73 -24.28 -4.21
CA GLY A 227 -17.12 -24.25 -5.61
C GLY A 227 -16.75 -25.49 -6.43
N ILE A 228 -15.93 -26.41 -5.88
CA ILE A 228 -15.54 -27.64 -6.59
C ILE A 228 -16.73 -28.60 -6.65
N GLN A 229 -17.00 -29.15 -7.84
CA GLN A 229 -18.08 -30.13 -8.00
C GLN A 229 -17.84 -31.36 -7.12
N GLU A 230 -18.86 -31.76 -6.36
CA GLU A 230 -18.81 -32.92 -5.44
C GLU A 230 -18.31 -34.21 -6.12
N SER A 231 -18.66 -34.41 -7.40
CA SER A 231 -18.20 -35.56 -8.20
C SER A 231 -16.69 -35.59 -8.45
N ILE A 232 -16.01 -34.45 -8.32
CA ILE A 232 -14.56 -34.31 -8.50
C ILE A 232 -13.85 -34.42 -7.16
N VAL A 233 -14.45 -33.95 -6.06
CA VAL A 233 -13.83 -33.87 -4.72
C VAL A 233 -13.17 -35.19 -4.32
N ASP A 234 -13.89 -36.31 -4.42
CA ASP A 234 -13.37 -37.64 -4.06
C ASP A 234 -12.19 -38.12 -4.94
N SER A 235 -12.04 -37.54 -6.14
CA SER A 235 -10.97 -37.88 -7.07
C SER A 235 -9.69 -37.07 -6.84
N ILE A 236 -9.78 -35.96 -6.10
CA ILE A 236 -8.65 -35.09 -5.76
C ILE A 236 -7.78 -35.83 -4.76
N TYR A 237 -6.48 -35.93 -5.06
CA TYR A 237 -5.52 -36.43 -4.10
C TYR A 237 -4.65 -35.33 -3.50
N ALA A 238 -4.53 -34.16 -4.15
CA ALA A 238 -3.78 -33.03 -3.63
C ALA A 238 -4.24 -31.70 -4.27
N TYR A 239 -4.11 -30.62 -3.50
CA TYR A 239 -4.32 -29.24 -3.94
C TYR A 239 -2.98 -28.56 -4.21
N SER A 240 -2.92 -27.73 -5.25
CA SER A 240 -1.75 -26.91 -5.58
C SER A 240 -1.99 -25.45 -5.25
N LEU A 241 -0.95 -24.83 -4.70
CA LEU A 241 -0.87 -23.41 -4.41
C LEU A 241 0.38 -22.90 -5.10
N LEU A 242 0.23 -22.26 -6.26
CA LEU A 242 1.34 -21.80 -7.06
C LEU A 242 1.52 -20.29 -6.89
N ILE A 243 2.63 -19.89 -6.27
CA ILE A 243 3.01 -18.49 -6.12
C ILE A 243 3.94 -18.10 -7.26
N LYS A 244 3.55 -17.05 -7.98
CA LYS A 244 4.30 -16.46 -9.09
C LYS A 244 4.24 -14.95 -9.00
N HIS A 245 4.99 -14.28 -9.88
CA HIS A 245 4.90 -12.84 -10.06
C HIS A 245 4.29 -12.53 -11.41
N GLU A 246 3.26 -11.67 -11.43
CA GLU A 246 2.71 -11.19 -12.69
C GLU A 246 3.81 -10.44 -13.47
N ASN A 247 4.04 -10.81 -14.73
CA ASN A 247 5.08 -10.22 -15.58
C ASN A 247 6.50 -10.25 -14.99
N ASN A 248 6.80 -11.21 -14.11
CA ASN A 248 8.06 -11.26 -13.34
C ASN A 248 8.32 -9.99 -12.51
N ASP A 249 7.25 -9.34 -12.04
CA ASP A 249 7.31 -8.15 -11.20
C ASP A 249 7.18 -8.54 -9.71
N PRO A 250 8.27 -8.49 -8.91
CA PRO A 250 8.24 -8.92 -7.52
C PRO A 250 7.31 -8.11 -6.61
N ARG A 251 6.75 -7.00 -7.10
CA ARG A 251 5.69 -6.22 -6.43
C ARG A 251 4.30 -6.81 -6.60
N ARG A 252 4.14 -7.74 -7.55
CA ARG A 252 2.87 -8.34 -7.95
C ARG A 252 2.88 -9.85 -7.74
N PRO A 253 3.08 -10.33 -6.50
CA PRO A 253 2.89 -11.74 -6.22
C PRO A 253 1.43 -12.13 -6.47
N THR A 254 1.24 -13.29 -7.09
CA THR A 254 -0.05 -13.88 -7.35
C THR A 254 -0.05 -15.30 -6.80
N LEU A 255 -1.19 -15.73 -6.30
CA LEU A 255 -1.44 -17.11 -5.94
C LEU A 255 -2.42 -17.71 -6.95
N THR A 256 -2.07 -18.84 -7.53
CA THR A 256 -2.97 -19.66 -8.34
C THR A 256 -3.31 -20.93 -7.56
N ILE A 257 -4.60 -21.27 -7.52
CA ILE A 257 -5.13 -22.40 -6.77
C ILE A 257 -5.62 -23.46 -7.76
N GLY A 258 -5.20 -24.69 -7.53
CA GLY A 258 -5.55 -25.84 -8.37
C GLY A 258 -5.62 -27.13 -7.57
N TYR A 259 -5.82 -28.23 -8.29
CA TYR A 259 -5.79 -29.57 -7.71
C TYR A 259 -5.29 -30.58 -8.74
N ASN A 260 -5.01 -31.80 -8.28
CA ASN A 260 -4.75 -32.92 -9.15
C ASN A 260 -5.52 -34.17 -8.73
N THR A 261 -5.83 -35.01 -9.70
CA THR A 261 -6.67 -36.19 -9.53
C THR A 261 -5.92 -37.47 -9.85
N ASN A 262 -6.35 -38.59 -9.28
CA ASN A 262 -5.75 -39.90 -9.56
C ASN A 262 -5.81 -40.24 -11.06
N SER A 263 -6.91 -39.88 -11.73
CA SER A 263 -7.08 -40.05 -13.16
C SER A 263 -6.06 -39.25 -13.98
N ASN A 264 -5.81 -37.98 -13.65
CA ASN A 264 -4.78 -37.20 -14.34
C ASN A 264 -3.38 -37.75 -14.06
N TYR A 265 -3.07 -38.11 -12.82
CA TYR A 265 -1.80 -38.77 -12.48
C TYR A 265 -1.55 -40.01 -13.36
N LEU A 266 -2.51 -40.94 -13.45
CA LEU A 266 -2.39 -42.15 -14.28
C LEU A 266 -2.19 -41.81 -15.77
N ASN A 267 -2.85 -40.76 -16.25
CA ASN A 267 -2.68 -40.28 -17.63
C ASN A 267 -1.28 -39.69 -17.88
N GLN A 268 -0.64 -39.10 -16.88
CA GLN A 268 0.66 -38.43 -17.04
C GLN A 268 1.87 -39.34 -16.82
N ILE A 269 1.70 -40.53 -16.21
CA ILE A 269 2.80 -41.50 -16.04
C ILE A 269 3.54 -41.73 -17.37
N LYS A 270 2.80 -41.87 -18.48
CA LYS A 270 3.36 -42.09 -19.82
C LYS A 270 4.17 -40.92 -20.39
N ASN A 271 4.02 -39.72 -19.83
CA ASN A 271 4.66 -38.48 -20.28
C ASN A 271 5.85 -38.07 -19.40
N THR A 272 6.19 -38.88 -18.39
CA THR A 272 7.22 -38.56 -17.40
C THR A 272 8.29 -39.64 -17.32
N ARG A 273 9.44 -39.29 -16.74
CA ARG A 273 10.56 -40.23 -16.57
C ARG A 273 10.29 -41.27 -15.48
N ASN A 274 9.44 -40.94 -14.51
CA ASN A 274 9.04 -41.82 -13.43
C ASN A 274 7.69 -41.38 -12.85
N CYS A 275 7.02 -42.27 -12.13
CA CYS A 275 5.71 -42.02 -11.56
C CYS A 275 5.69 -40.88 -10.53
N GLN A 276 6.78 -40.64 -9.79
CA GLN A 276 6.84 -39.56 -8.81
C GLN A 276 6.83 -38.17 -9.47
N GLU A 277 7.46 -38.01 -10.64
CA GLU A 277 7.35 -36.78 -11.43
C GLU A 277 5.92 -36.55 -11.92
N ALA A 278 5.24 -37.59 -12.42
CA ALA A 278 3.83 -37.46 -12.81
C ALA A 278 2.92 -37.09 -11.61
N LYS A 279 3.27 -37.53 -10.40
CA LYS A 279 2.48 -37.32 -9.18
C LYS A 279 2.75 -35.95 -8.55
N TRP A 280 3.99 -35.51 -8.41
CA TRP A 280 4.31 -34.34 -7.58
C TRP A 280 4.82 -33.12 -8.34
N ASN A 281 5.22 -33.26 -9.60
CA ASN A 281 5.69 -32.10 -10.35
C ASN A 281 4.50 -31.34 -10.94
N HIS A 282 4.32 -30.10 -10.48
CA HIS A 282 3.25 -29.18 -10.91
C HIS A 282 3.13 -29.07 -12.44
N THR A 283 4.21 -29.21 -13.21
CA THR A 283 4.16 -29.15 -14.68
C THR A 283 3.27 -30.24 -15.30
N TYR A 284 3.00 -31.34 -14.60
CA TYR A 284 2.11 -32.42 -15.06
C TYR A 284 0.73 -32.40 -14.39
N TRP A 285 0.46 -31.40 -13.54
CA TRP A 285 -0.83 -31.26 -12.89
C TRP A 285 -1.87 -30.64 -13.83
N LEU A 286 -3.13 -30.69 -13.44
CA LEU A 286 -4.18 -29.94 -14.13
C LEU A 286 -3.88 -28.44 -13.99
N HIS A 287 -3.98 -27.71 -15.09
CA HIS A 287 -3.81 -26.26 -15.14
C HIS A 287 -5.16 -25.54 -15.30
N ASP A 288 -6.25 -26.26 -15.04
CA ASP A 288 -7.58 -25.69 -14.92
C ASP A 288 -7.64 -24.97 -13.56
N ASN A 289 -6.98 -23.82 -13.50
CA ASN A 289 -6.92 -22.98 -12.31
C ASN A 289 -8.35 -22.72 -11.84
N ILE A 290 -8.65 -23.10 -10.59
CA ILE A 290 -9.98 -22.92 -10.01
C ILE A 290 -10.13 -21.60 -9.25
N GLY A 291 -9.01 -20.91 -9.02
CA GLY A 291 -9.04 -19.54 -8.54
C GLY A 291 -7.66 -18.89 -8.54
N GLU A 292 -7.67 -17.58 -8.44
CA GLU A 292 -6.48 -16.74 -8.41
C GLU A 292 -6.66 -15.62 -7.38
N ILE A 293 -5.59 -15.29 -6.66
CA ILE A 293 -5.56 -14.20 -5.69
C ILE A 293 -4.39 -13.27 -6.01
N GLY A 294 -4.61 -11.96 -5.95
CA GLY A 294 -3.64 -10.93 -6.32
C GLY A 294 -3.40 -10.77 -7.83
N SER A 295 -4.07 -11.56 -8.67
CA SER A 295 -3.96 -11.48 -10.13
C SER A 295 -4.78 -10.32 -10.72
N VAL A 296 -4.74 -10.17 -12.05
CA VAL A 296 -5.56 -9.14 -12.74
C VAL A 296 -7.06 -9.43 -12.62
N ASN A 297 -7.42 -10.69 -12.35
CA ASN A 297 -8.79 -11.11 -12.13
C ASN A 297 -9.24 -10.90 -10.68
N ASP A 298 -8.31 -10.73 -9.74
CA ASP A 298 -8.57 -10.41 -8.34
C ASP A 298 -8.15 -8.96 -8.03
N VAL A 299 -8.99 -8.02 -8.46
CA VAL A 299 -8.76 -6.58 -8.29
C VAL A 299 -8.61 -6.22 -6.81
N ARG A 300 -9.38 -6.84 -5.91
CA ARG A 300 -9.35 -6.56 -4.47
C ARG A 300 -8.05 -7.03 -3.84
N GLY A 301 -7.65 -8.29 -4.05
CA GLY A 301 -6.39 -8.80 -3.50
C GLY A 301 -5.18 -8.05 -4.05
N ARG A 302 -5.22 -7.65 -5.34
CA ARG A 302 -4.18 -6.79 -5.93
C ARG A 302 -4.06 -5.44 -5.23
N ASP A 303 -5.18 -4.75 -5.03
CA ASP A 303 -5.22 -3.46 -4.36
C ASP A 303 -4.70 -3.57 -2.92
N LEU A 304 -5.13 -4.61 -2.19
CA LEU A 304 -4.68 -4.87 -0.82
C LEU A 304 -3.16 -5.13 -0.74
N ILE A 305 -2.58 -5.90 -1.67
CA ILE A 305 -1.12 -6.14 -1.73
C ILE A 305 -0.38 -4.82 -1.95
N GLU A 306 -0.84 -3.98 -2.88
CA GLU A 306 -0.21 -2.69 -3.14
C GLU A 306 -0.27 -1.79 -1.91
N LYS A 307 -1.47 -1.61 -1.35
CA LYS A 307 -1.71 -0.78 -0.16
C LYS A 307 -0.88 -1.23 1.04
N TRP A 308 -0.87 -2.53 1.32
CA TRP A 308 -0.04 -3.13 2.36
C TRP A 308 1.47 -2.91 2.11
N SER A 309 1.94 -3.09 0.87
CA SER A 309 3.36 -2.86 0.54
C SER A 309 3.80 -1.41 0.73
N ARG A 310 2.90 -0.45 0.49
CA ARG A 310 3.12 0.98 0.78
C ARG A 310 3.19 1.24 2.29
N TYR A 311 2.27 0.66 3.06
CA TYR A 311 2.29 0.76 4.53
C TYR A 311 3.61 0.26 5.15
N GLU A 312 4.13 -0.86 4.65
CA GLU A 312 5.40 -1.44 5.10
C GLU A 312 6.65 -0.72 4.54
N ALA A 313 6.49 0.36 3.78
CA ALA A 313 7.56 1.07 3.06
C ALA A 313 8.38 0.13 2.15
N LEU A 314 7.71 -0.88 1.59
CA LEU A 314 8.26 -1.83 0.63
C LEU A 314 7.90 -1.50 -0.81
N PHE A 315 6.98 -0.55 -1.05
CA PHE A 315 6.59 -0.16 -2.39
C PHE A 315 7.76 0.48 -3.16
N TYR A 316 7.78 0.26 -4.48
CA TYR A 316 8.62 0.95 -5.45
C TYR A 316 7.95 0.93 -6.83
N THR A 317 8.28 1.89 -7.67
CA THR A 317 7.76 2.01 -9.05
C THR A 317 8.45 1.04 -10.00
N TYR A 318 7.86 0.86 -11.20
CA TYR A 318 8.47 0.03 -12.24
C TYR A 318 9.75 0.68 -12.78
N GLU A 319 9.77 2.01 -12.79
CA GLU A 319 10.92 2.81 -13.18
C GLU A 319 12.09 2.61 -12.20
N GLU A 320 11.84 2.66 -10.88
CA GLU A 320 12.83 2.38 -9.85
C GLU A 320 13.37 0.94 -9.93
N TYR A 321 12.50 -0.03 -10.25
CA TYR A 321 12.91 -1.42 -10.48
C TYR A 321 13.82 -1.56 -11.71
N ASN A 322 13.47 -0.94 -12.84
CA ASN A 322 14.24 -1.00 -14.08
C ASN A 322 15.61 -0.29 -14.00
N GLN A 323 15.75 0.64 -13.06
CA GLN A 323 17.05 1.25 -12.75
C GLN A 323 18.00 0.26 -12.03
N GLY A 324 17.51 -0.93 -11.66
CA GLY A 324 18.32 -2.05 -11.18
C GLY A 324 18.86 -1.86 -9.77
N SER A 325 18.15 -1.11 -8.90
CA SER A 325 18.62 -0.89 -7.54
C SER A 325 18.53 -2.16 -6.69
N MET A 326 19.59 -2.45 -5.92
CA MET A 326 19.59 -3.56 -4.95
C MET A 326 18.47 -3.41 -3.92
N GLU A 327 18.10 -2.18 -3.57
CA GLU A 327 17.00 -1.88 -2.65
C GLU A 327 15.65 -2.40 -3.18
N CYS A 328 15.36 -2.22 -4.47
CA CYS A 328 14.12 -2.73 -5.07
C CYS A 328 14.07 -4.27 -5.03
N LEU A 329 15.20 -4.95 -5.26
CA LEU A 329 15.27 -6.41 -5.15
C LEU A 329 15.02 -6.89 -3.71
N GLU A 330 15.60 -6.21 -2.71
CA GLU A 330 15.36 -6.52 -1.30
C GLU A 330 13.92 -6.27 -0.88
N LYS A 331 13.32 -5.16 -1.31
CA LYS A 331 11.91 -4.83 -1.07
C LYS A 331 10.99 -5.87 -1.73
N GLY A 332 11.22 -6.21 -2.99
CA GLY A 332 10.44 -7.22 -3.72
C GLY A 332 10.51 -8.60 -3.07
N LYS A 333 11.69 -8.99 -2.58
CA LYS A 333 11.83 -10.23 -1.79
C LYS A 333 10.98 -10.18 -0.52
N LYS A 334 11.01 -9.08 0.24
CA LYS A 334 10.19 -8.91 1.46
C LYS A 334 8.70 -8.94 1.15
N ILE A 335 8.26 -8.32 0.05
CA ILE A 335 6.87 -8.39 -0.42
C ILE A 335 6.46 -9.85 -0.62
N THR A 336 7.29 -10.62 -1.33
CA THR A 336 7.04 -12.04 -1.63
C THR A 336 7.03 -12.90 -0.35
N ASP A 337 8.01 -12.72 0.53
CA ASP A 337 8.13 -13.49 1.78
C ASP A 337 6.90 -13.27 2.69
N ASN A 338 6.45 -12.02 2.81
CA ASN A 338 5.28 -11.68 3.60
C ASN A 338 3.97 -12.14 2.93
N PHE A 339 3.85 -12.04 1.59
CA PHE A 339 2.71 -12.61 0.87
C PHE A 339 2.60 -14.12 1.11
N ILE A 340 3.71 -14.86 1.04
CA ILE A 340 3.78 -16.29 1.37
C ILE A 340 3.30 -16.54 2.81
N LYS A 341 3.74 -15.72 3.78
CA LYS A 341 3.33 -15.83 5.17
C LYS A 341 1.81 -15.63 5.31
N THR A 342 1.23 -14.62 4.67
CA THR A 342 -0.22 -14.35 4.71
C THR A 342 -1.02 -15.49 4.09
N VAL A 343 -0.56 -16.04 2.95
CA VAL A 343 -1.16 -17.23 2.32
C VAL A 343 -1.18 -18.42 3.28
N LYS A 344 -0.05 -18.70 3.95
CA LYS A 344 0.04 -19.79 4.94
C LYS A 344 -0.96 -19.60 6.08
N ASN A 345 -0.98 -18.41 6.67
CA ASN A 345 -1.90 -18.10 7.77
C ASN A 345 -3.36 -18.28 7.33
N ALA A 346 -3.72 -17.80 6.13
CA ALA A 346 -5.08 -17.90 5.61
C ALA A 346 -5.50 -19.36 5.38
N ILE A 347 -4.59 -20.21 4.89
CA ILE A 347 -4.85 -21.65 4.73
C ILE A 347 -5.00 -22.33 6.09
N GLU A 348 -4.13 -22.04 7.06
CA GLU A 348 -4.27 -22.57 8.42
C GLU A 348 -5.62 -22.16 9.04
N GLY A 349 -6.04 -20.91 8.84
CA GLY A 349 -7.36 -20.43 9.21
C GLY A 349 -8.48 -21.22 8.52
N MET A 350 -8.39 -21.40 7.20
CA MET A 350 -9.36 -22.18 6.42
C MET A 350 -9.44 -23.62 6.93
N LEU A 351 -8.31 -24.29 7.16
CA LEU A 351 -8.26 -25.68 7.64
C LEU A 351 -8.85 -25.85 9.06
N SER A 352 -8.82 -24.80 9.88
CA SER A 352 -9.49 -24.81 11.19
C SER A 352 -11.01 -24.78 11.09
N ILE A 353 -11.55 -24.27 9.97
CA ILE A 353 -13.00 -24.15 9.69
C ILE A 353 -13.48 -25.32 8.83
N HIS A 354 -12.69 -25.67 7.82
CA HIS A 354 -12.99 -26.66 6.79
C HIS A 354 -11.97 -27.80 6.86
N GLN A 355 -12.41 -28.98 7.29
CA GLN A 355 -11.53 -30.16 7.35
C GLN A 355 -11.26 -30.69 5.95
N LEU A 356 -10.03 -30.56 5.48
CA LEU A 356 -9.54 -31.19 4.25
C LEU A 356 -8.53 -32.29 4.60
N ASN A 357 -8.77 -33.50 4.10
CA ASN A 357 -7.92 -34.67 4.35
C ASN A 357 -6.87 -34.89 3.24
N ASN A 358 -6.74 -33.95 2.31
CA ASN A 358 -5.82 -34.04 1.19
C ASN A 358 -4.64 -33.08 1.37
N PRO A 359 -3.42 -33.47 0.97
CA PRO A 359 -2.26 -32.59 0.94
C PRO A 359 -2.50 -31.28 0.19
N MET A 360 -2.13 -30.16 0.81
CA MET A 360 -2.02 -28.84 0.16
C MET A 360 -0.55 -28.52 -0.06
N ILE A 361 -0.14 -28.43 -1.32
CA ILE A 361 1.25 -28.28 -1.73
C ILE A 361 1.47 -26.91 -2.34
N MET A 362 2.34 -26.13 -1.72
CA MET A 362 2.75 -24.82 -2.20
C MET A 362 4.02 -24.90 -3.03
N TYR A 363 3.98 -24.32 -4.23
CA TYR A 363 5.07 -24.19 -5.18
C TYR A 363 5.40 -22.71 -5.37
N THR A 364 6.69 -22.36 -5.43
CA THR A 364 7.14 -21.01 -5.78
C THR A 364 7.93 -21.00 -7.09
N ASP A 365 8.02 -19.83 -7.72
CA ASP A 365 8.88 -19.52 -8.85
C ASP A 365 10.38 -19.81 -8.61
N GLN A 366 10.81 -19.81 -7.35
CA GLN A 366 12.15 -20.22 -6.92
C GLN A 366 12.31 -21.74 -6.77
N ASN A 367 11.37 -22.54 -7.31
CA ASN A 367 11.31 -24.01 -7.17
C ASN A 367 11.21 -24.51 -5.72
N GLN A 368 10.80 -23.67 -4.76
CA GLN A 368 10.53 -24.16 -3.41
C GLN A 368 9.20 -24.90 -3.42
N VAL A 369 9.17 -26.07 -2.78
CA VAL A 369 7.95 -26.85 -2.62
C VAL A 369 7.73 -27.16 -1.14
N THR A 370 6.60 -26.73 -0.60
CA THR A 370 6.26 -26.80 0.83
C THR A 370 4.90 -27.45 1.01
N LEU A 371 4.80 -28.43 1.90
CA LEU A 371 3.51 -28.93 2.38
C LEU A 371 2.96 -27.93 3.42
N ILE A 372 1.68 -27.60 3.33
CA ILE A 372 1.06 -26.58 4.20
C ILE A 372 0.27 -27.22 5.37
N ASN A 373 -0.29 -28.42 5.18
CA ASN A 373 -1.15 -29.08 6.16
C ASN A 373 -0.53 -30.38 6.72
N ASP A 374 0.57 -30.25 7.43
CA ASP A 374 1.42 -31.35 7.93
C ASP A 374 0.75 -32.30 8.94
N SER A 375 -0.46 -31.98 9.42
CA SER A 375 -1.20 -32.70 10.46
C SER A 375 -2.21 -33.73 9.93
N LEU A 376 -2.07 -34.18 8.67
CA LEU A 376 -2.99 -35.15 8.09
C LEU A 376 -3.08 -36.44 8.93
N GLU A 377 -4.30 -36.88 9.27
CA GLU A 377 -4.54 -38.17 9.93
C GLU A 377 -4.17 -39.35 9.01
N ALA A 378 -4.04 -40.54 9.58
CA ALA A 378 -3.32 -41.74 9.10
C ALA A 378 -3.31 -42.08 7.58
N GLU A 379 -4.32 -41.70 6.78
CA GLU A 379 -4.33 -41.91 5.33
C GLU A 379 -3.48 -40.89 4.54
N GLY A 380 -3.33 -39.66 5.05
CA GLY A 380 -2.51 -38.62 4.44
C GLY A 380 -1.03 -38.71 4.81
N GLU A 381 -0.68 -39.32 5.94
CA GLU A 381 0.72 -39.48 6.40
C GLU A 381 1.61 -40.16 5.34
N GLN A 382 1.13 -41.24 4.72
CA GLN A 382 1.89 -41.97 3.70
C GLN A 382 2.12 -41.11 2.44
N MET A 383 1.11 -40.35 2.00
CA MET A 383 1.27 -39.43 0.86
C MET A 383 2.24 -38.29 1.17
N VAL A 384 2.22 -37.77 2.39
CA VAL A 384 3.15 -36.75 2.87
C VAL A 384 4.58 -37.27 2.91
N LEU A 385 4.79 -38.51 3.39
CA LEU A 385 6.09 -39.15 3.38
C LEU A 385 6.63 -39.35 1.96
N GLU A 386 5.79 -39.85 1.04
CA GLU A 386 6.15 -39.99 -0.38
C GLU A 386 6.56 -38.65 -1.01
N PHE A 387 5.79 -37.58 -0.72
CA PHE A 387 6.09 -36.24 -1.21
C PHE A 387 7.41 -35.70 -0.63
N ARG A 388 7.64 -35.83 0.69
CA ARG A 388 8.88 -35.40 1.36
C ARG A 388 10.11 -36.13 0.81
N GLU A 389 9.99 -37.43 0.55
CA GLU A 389 11.06 -38.18 -0.12
C GLU A 389 11.35 -37.64 -1.51
N TRP A 390 10.33 -37.35 -2.32
CA TRP A 390 10.50 -36.81 -3.66
C TRP A 390 11.19 -35.44 -3.64
N VAL A 391 10.78 -34.52 -2.75
CA VAL A 391 11.42 -33.21 -2.59
C VAL A 391 12.89 -33.36 -2.18
N SER A 392 13.19 -34.26 -1.24
CA SER A 392 14.58 -34.48 -0.79
C SER A 392 15.51 -34.99 -1.89
N LYS A 393 15.00 -35.82 -2.80
CA LYS A 393 15.74 -36.37 -3.94
C LYS A 393 15.93 -35.35 -5.07
N ARG A 394 15.08 -34.33 -5.15
CA ARG A 394 15.15 -33.26 -6.17
C ARG A 394 16.09 -32.12 -5.77
N ASN A 395 16.30 -31.90 -4.48
CA ASN A 395 17.19 -30.88 -3.92
C ASN A 395 18.65 -31.35 -3.73
N GLN A 396 18.96 -32.61 -4.06
CA GLN A 396 20.31 -33.18 -4.15
C GLN A 396 20.77 -33.19 -5.60
#